data_AF-A0A7Y8CIV7-F1
#
_entry.id   AF-A0A7Y8CIV7-F1
#
_cell.length_a   1.000
_cell.length_b   1.000
_cell.length_c   1.000
_cell.angle_alpha   90.00
_cell.angle_beta   90.00
_cell.angle_gamma   90.00
#
_symmetry.space_group_name_H-M   'P 1'
#
loop_
_entity.id
_entity.type
_entity.pdbx_description
1 polymer ?
#
loop_
_entity_poly.entity_id
_entity_poly.type
_entity_poly.pdbx_seq_one_letter_code
_entity_poly.pdbx_strand_id
1 'polypeptide(L)'
;MATAAEIKSARQREAIEVRRNRGKTGLMSFVHKTYPGPGGATVSIGTEAGDSKSDLKLKAIDTALELLAAKGFTLPTLEFQSTAAAGVPCVAYMGDAGGNSQYTIFMGPKTGEHNPQILQNGVPGGLGKDGPRGLADQVYDGTQRWFGNPRMHNHAATVVIHEIGHVLHEIAAGPLFWDFKLGRQDTATTSGVVSKGCDVSLYATNNALEFVAETFAGCMSGKSYSESVMAFYRSVGGPFPPSGSFS
;
A
#
# COMPACT_ATOMS: atom_id res chain seq x y z
N MET A 1 -2.54 8.92 21.45
CA MET A 1 -2.28 7.49 21.26
C MET A 1 -3.58 6.74 21.42
N ALA A 2 -3.97 6.00 20.38
CA ALA A 2 -5.19 5.22 20.38
C ALA A 2 -5.12 4.12 21.44
N THR A 3 -6.18 3.97 22.22
CA THR A 3 -6.28 2.92 23.24
C THR A 3 -6.52 1.56 22.59
N ALA A 4 -6.21 0.48 23.30
CA ALA A 4 -6.49 -0.88 22.82
C ALA A 4 -7.98 -1.10 22.49
N ALA A 5 -8.90 -0.48 23.25
CA ALA A 5 -10.33 -0.56 23.00
C ALA A 5 -10.74 0.17 21.69
N GLU A 6 -10.13 1.32 21.41
CA GLU A 6 -10.37 2.08 20.18
C GLU A 6 -9.82 1.34 18.96
N ILE A 7 -8.61 0.78 19.07
CA ILE A 7 -8.00 -0.05 18.02
C ILE A 7 -8.89 -1.26 17.71
N LYS A 8 -9.31 -1.99 18.76
CA LYS A 8 -10.23 -3.13 18.61
C LYS A 8 -11.52 -2.72 17.90
N SER A 9 -12.13 -1.61 18.33
CA SER A 9 -13.37 -1.10 17.73
C SER A 9 -13.17 -0.65 16.27
N ALA A 10 -12.01 -0.08 15.93
CA ALA A 10 -11.69 0.34 14.58
C ALA A 10 -11.48 -0.87 13.64
N ARG A 11 -10.78 -1.90 14.10
CA ARG A 11 -10.64 -3.18 13.38
C ARG A 11 -12.00 -3.85 13.11
N GLN A 12 -12.91 -3.83 14.08
CA GLN A 12 -14.28 -4.33 13.89
C GLN A 12 -15.05 -3.56 12.80
N ARG A 13 -14.86 -2.23 12.72
CA ARG A 13 -15.44 -1.42 11.64
C ARG A 13 -14.85 -1.79 10.29
N GLU A 14 -13.54 -2.00 10.20
CA GLU A 14 -12.91 -2.46 8.97
C GLU A 14 -13.41 -3.83 8.52
N ALA A 15 -13.69 -4.74 9.45
CA ALA A 15 -14.29 -6.04 9.11
C ALA A 15 -15.70 -5.92 8.51
N ILE A 16 -16.44 -4.85 8.83
CA ILE A 16 -17.71 -4.54 8.15
C ILE A 16 -17.43 -4.11 6.70
N GLU A 17 -16.41 -3.28 6.46
CA GLU A 17 -16.01 -2.87 5.11
C GLU A 17 -15.48 -4.03 4.27
N VAL A 18 -14.67 -4.92 4.85
CA VAL A 18 -14.22 -6.16 4.20
C VAL A 18 -15.42 -6.99 3.75
N ARG A 19 -16.40 -7.22 4.64
CA ARG A 19 -17.63 -7.95 4.29
C ARG A 19 -18.44 -7.24 3.21
N ARG A 20 -18.56 -5.92 3.27
CA ARG A 20 -19.25 -5.11 2.25
C ARG A 20 -18.58 -5.27 0.88
N ASN A 21 -17.26 -5.23 0.82
CA ASN A 21 -16.53 -5.38 -0.44
C ASN A 21 -16.56 -6.81 -0.96
N ARG A 22 -16.41 -7.84 -0.10
CA ARG A 22 -16.64 -9.24 -0.49
C ARG A 22 -18.06 -9.49 -1.02
N GLY A 23 -19.06 -8.79 -0.49
CA GLY A 23 -20.44 -8.87 -1.00
C GLY A 23 -20.61 -8.33 -2.43
N LYS A 24 -19.63 -7.55 -2.94
CA LYS A 24 -19.62 -7.06 -4.33
C LYS A 24 -18.86 -7.99 -5.28
N THR A 25 -17.96 -8.81 -4.77
CA THR A 25 -17.14 -9.72 -5.58
C THR A 25 -17.98 -10.92 -6.02
N GLY A 26 -17.73 -11.41 -7.24
CA GLY A 26 -18.26 -12.65 -7.76
C GLY A 26 -17.61 -13.89 -7.15
N LEU A 27 -17.71 -15.01 -7.87
CA LEU A 27 -17.13 -16.28 -7.43
C LEU A 27 -15.59 -16.18 -7.40
N MET A 28 -15.02 -16.44 -6.23
CA MET A 28 -13.58 -16.39 -5.99
C MET A 28 -12.97 -17.79 -5.97
N SER A 29 -11.85 -17.97 -6.65
CA SER A 29 -10.97 -19.13 -6.50
C SER A 29 -9.76 -18.73 -5.67
N PHE A 30 -9.44 -19.50 -4.63
CA PHE A 30 -8.32 -19.19 -3.74
C PHE A 30 -7.13 -20.10 -4.00
N VAL A 31 -5.94 -19.50 -4.01
CA VAL A 31 -4.66 -20.21 -3.96
C VAL A 31 -3.88 -19.78 -2.73
N HIS A 32 -3.23 -20.73 -2.08
CA HIS A 32 -2.33 -20.47 -0.97
C HIS A 32 -0.89 -20.53 -1.47
N LYS A 33 -0.12 -19.47 -1.23
CA LYS A 33 1.30 -19.39 -1.61
C LYS A 33 2.15 -19.13 -0.38
N THR A 34 3.35 -19.71 -0.40
CA THR A 34 4.40 -19.41 0.58
C THR A 34 5.60 -18.87 -0.16
N TYR A 35 6.11 -17.73 0.28
CA TYR A 35 7.32 -17.11 -0.26
C TYR A 35 8.46 -17.39 0.72
N PRO A 36 9.44 -18.24 0.36
CA PRO A 36 10.55 -18.55 1.25
C PRO A 36 11.53 -17.39 1.36
N GLY A 37 12.27 -17.33 2.46
CA GLY A 37 13.30 -16.31 2.72
C GLY A 37 13.35 -15.89 4.18
N PRO A 38 14.31 -15.04 4.58
CA PRO A 38 14.44 -14.56 5.96
C PRO A 38 13.18 -13.88 6.51
N GLY A 39 12.38 -13.30 5.61
CA GLY A 39 11.10 -12.65 5.91
C GLY A 39 9.88 -13.40 5.34
N GLY A 40 9.97 -14.71 5.16
CA GLY A 40 8.98 -15.48 4.39
C GLY A 40 7.51 -15.17 4.74
N ALA A 41 6.64 -15.26 3.74
CA ALA A 41 5.25 -14.85 3.83
C ALA A 41 4.32 -15.98 3.43
N THR A 42 3.22 -16.15 4.17
CA THR A 42 2.10 -17.01 3.77
C THR A 42 0.95 -16.13 3.34
N VAL A 43 0.45 -16.34 2.12
CA VAL A 43 -0.65 -15.55 1.58
C VAL A 43 -1.74 -16.43 1.01
N SER A 44 -2.98 -15.97 1.15
CA SER A 44 -4.14 -16.48 0.43
C SER A 44 -4.50 -15.48 -0.65
N ILE A 45 -4.62 -15.90 -1.90
CA ILE A 45 -4.95 -15.03 -3.02
C ILE A 45 -6.25 -15.53 -3.63
N GLY A 46 -7.32 -14.77 -3.46
CA GLY A 46 -8.57 -14.95 -4.17
C GLY A 46 -8.52 -14.26 -5.53
N THR A 47 -8.92 -14.97 -6.59
CA THR A 47 -9.13 -14.40 -7.92
C THR A 47 -10.58 -14.58 -8.35
N GLU A 48 -11.24 -13.49 -8.71
CA GLU A 48 -12.61 -13.50 -9.23
C GLU A 48 -12.67 -14.09 -10.64
N ALA A 49 -13.62 -14.98 -10.88
CA ALA A 49 -13.89 -15.50 -12.22
C ALA A 49 -14.24 -14.37 -13.20
N GLY A 50 -13.51 -14.28 -14.31
CA GLY A 50 -13.73 -13.27 -15.34
C GLY A 50 -13.01 -11.94 -15.13
N ASP A 51 -12.19 -11.78 -14.08
CA ASP A 51 -11.33 -10.61 -13.93
C ASP A 51 -10.25 -10.60 -15.03
N SER A 52 -10.43 -9.74 -16.04
CA SER A 52 -9.53 -9.59 -17.18
C SER A 52 -8.14 -9.05 -16.81
N LYS A 53 -7.97 -8.52 -15.58
CA LYS A 53 -6.68 -8.05 -15.05
C LYS A 53 -6.09 -9.00 -14.01
N SER A 54 -6.66 -10.19 -13.81
CA SER A 54 -6.20 -11.18 -12.84
C SER A 54 -4.70 -11.49 -12.98
N ASP A 55 -4.22 -11.79 -14.20
CA ASP A 55 -2.80 -12.08 -14.45
C ASP A 55 -1.88 -10.91 -14.06
N LEU A 56 -2.29 -9.67 -14.36
CA LEU A 56 -1.55 -8.47 -13.97
C LEU A 56 -1.45 -8.34 -12.45
N LYS A 57 -2.57 -8.55 -11.75
CA LYS A 57 -2.66 -8.43 -10.29
C LYS A 57 -1.88 -9.54 -9.58
N LEU A 58 -2.00 -10.79 -10.05
CA LEU A 58 -1.25 -11.93 -9.54
C LEU A 58 0.26 -11.71 -9.69
N LYS A 59 0.70 -11.27 -10.87
CA LYS A 59 2.12 -10.96 -11.10
C LYS A 59 2.58 -9.78 -10.25
N ALA A 60 1.74 -8.77 -10.02
CA ALA A 60 2.05 -7.66 -9.14
C ALA A 60 2.22 -8.10 -7.67
N ILE A 61 1.35 -9.01 -7.19
CA ILE A 61 1.48 -9.64 -5.87
C ILE A 61 2.80 -10.40 -5.76
N ASP A 62 3.08 -11.28 -6.73
CA ASP A 62 4.31 -12.08 -6.74
C ASP A 62 5.56 -11.18 -6.71
N THR A 63 5.65 -10.20 -7.60
CA THR A 63 6.77 -9.24 -7.64
C THR A 63 6.94 -8.48 -6.31
N ALA A 64 5.84 -8.01 -5.71
CA ALA A 64 5.90 -7.29 -4.45
C ALA A 64 6.42 -8.19 -3.32
N LEU A 65 5.85 -9.38 -3.17
CA LEU A 65 6.21 -10.31 -2.08
C LEU A 65 7.65 -10.82 -2.22
N GLU A 66 8.11 -11.13 -3.44
CA GLU A 66 9.51 -11.49 -3.70
C GLU A 66 10.47 -10.37 -3.31
N LEU A 67 10.15 -9.13 -3.68
CA LEU A 67 10.97 -7.97 -3.37
C LEU A 67 11.05 -7.69 -1.86
N LEU A 68 9.92 -7.78 -1.15
CA LEU A 68 9.90 -7.61 0.31
C LEU A 68 10.65 -8.75 1.02
N ALA A 69 10.48 -10.00 0.58
CA ALA A 69 11.19 -11.15 1.11
C ALA A 69 12.71 -11.02 0.89
N ALA A 70 13.14 -10.54 -0.28
CA ALA A 70 14.54 -10.28 -0.59
C ALA A 70 15.14 -9.16 0.29
N LYS A 71 14.34 -8.17 0.70
CA LYS A 71 14.74 -7.15 1.68
C LYS A 71 14.62 -7.61 3.14
N GLY A 72 14.17 -8.85 3.38
CA GLY A 72 14.11 -9.47 4.71
C GLY A 72 12.89 -9.07 5.55
N PHE A 73 11.87 -8.43 4.98
CA PHE A 73 10.65 -8.10 5.73
C PHE A 73 9.87 -9.35 6.09
N THR A 74 9.65 -9.59 7.39
CA THR A 74 8.71 -10.61 7.85
C THR A 74 7.28 -10.11 7.68
N LEU A 75 6.50 -10.81 6.86
CA LEU A 75 5.10 -10.45 6.60
C LEU A 75 4.15 -11.28 7.47
N PRO A 76 3.03 -10.70 7.95
CA PRO A 76 1.97 -11.47 8.56
C PRO A 76 1.27 -12.34 7.50
N THR A 77 0.33 -13.18 7.92
CA THR A 77 -0.59 -13.79 6.97
C THR A 77 -1.41 -12.70 6.26
N LEU A 78 -1.32 -12.64 4.94
CA LEU A 78 -2.07 -11.71 4.10
C LEU A 78 -3.15 -12.44 3.30
N GLU A 79 -4.31 -11.83 3.15
CA GLU A 79 -5.33 -12.26 2.21
C GLU A 79 -5.50 -11.21 1.10
N PHE A 80 -5.30 -11.59 -0.15
CA PHE A 80 -5.55 -10.74 -1.32
C PHE A 80 -6.89 -11.10 -1.97
N GLN A 81 -7.63 -10.06 -2.38
CA GLN A 81 -8.90 -10.17 -3.10
C GLN A 81 -8.78 -9.48 -4.47
N SER A 82 -8.42 -10.25 -5.51
CA SER A 82 -8.31 -9.76 -6.89
C SER A 82 -9.66 -9.81 -7.60
N THR A 83 -10.23 -8.64 -7.88
CA THR A 83 -11.61 -8.53 -8.39
C THR A 83 -11.77 -7.44 -9.45
N ALA A 84 -12.61 -7.71 -10.46
CA ALA A 84 -13.07 -6.75 -11.45
C ALA A 84 -14.35 -6.01 -11.02
N ALA A 85 -14.92 -6.34 -9.86
CA ALA A 85 -16.15 -5.76 -9.38
C ALA A 85 -16.06 -4.23 -9.23
N ALA A 86 -16.95 -3.52 -9.92
CA ALA A 86 -17.03 -2.07 -9.85
C ALA A 86 -17.27 -1.59 -8.41
N GLY A 87 -16.58 -0.52 -8.00
CA GLY A 87 -16.72 0.05 -6.67
C GLY A 87 -16.04 -0.73 -5.54
N VAL A 88 -15.23 -1.75 -5.86
CA VAL A 88 -14.24 -2.30 -4.93
C VAL A 88 -12.94 -1.50 -5.04
N PRO A 89 -12.44 -0.89 -3.96
CA PRO A 89 -11.20 -0.12 -3.99
C PRO A 89 -9.94 -1.01 -4.02
N CYS A 90 -8.79 -0.40 -4.31
CA CYS A 90 -7.50 -0.96 -3.90
C CYS A 90 -7.20 -0.41 -2.51
N VAL A 91 -7.18 -1.27 -1.49
CA VAL A 91 -7.01 -0.85 -0.08
C VAL A 91 -6.68 -2.04 0.83
N ALA A 92 -5.85 -1.80 1.85
CA ALA A 92 -5.62 -2.70 2.97
C ALA A 92 -6.54 -2.43 4.17
N TYR A 93 -7.14 -3.50 4.70
CA TYR A 93 -7.84 -3.55 5.98
C TYR A 93 -7.05 -4.38 6.98
N MET A 94 -7.11 -3.99 8.27
CA MET A 94 -6.24 -4.48 9.35
C MET A 94 -6.99 -5.25 10.44
N GLY A 95 -8.28 -5.55 10.25
CA GLY A 95 -9.15 -6.06 11.31
C GLY A 95 -10.15 -7.14 10.91
N ASP A 96 -10.44 -8.02 11.87
CA ASP A 96 -11.55 -9.00 11.81
C ASP A 96 -12.78 -8.56 12.63
N ALA A 97 -13.86 -9.36 12.59
CA ALA A 97 -15.10 -9.08 13.32
C ALA A 97 -14.95 -9.17 14.85
N GLY A 98 -13.91 -9.85 15.34
CA GLY A 98 -13.54 -9.88 16.76
C GLY A 98 -12.71 -8.67 17.20
N GLY A 99 -12.19 -7.88 16.26
CA GLY A 99 -11.25 -6.80 16.48
C GLY A 99 -9.79 -7.27 16.63
N ASN A 100 -9.49 -8.51 16.22
CA ASN A 100 -8.12 -9.00 16.11
C ASN A 100 -7.49 -8.50 14.81
N SER A 101 -6.15 -8.50 14.77
CA SER A 101 -5.41 -8.22 13.54
C SER A 101 -5.71 -9.29 12.50
N GLN A 102 -6.27 -8.87 11.37
CA GLN A 102 -6.41 -9.70 10.17
C GLN A 102 -6.24 -8.81 8.96
N TYR A 103 -5.33 -9.18 8.06
CA TYR A 103 -4.90 -8.31 6.97
C TYR A 103 -5.51 -8.76 5.66
N THR A 104 -6.44 -7.95 5.12
CA THR A 104 -7.09 -8.19 3.83
C THR A 104 -6.79 -7.04 2.89
N ILE A 105 -6.22 -7.32 1.73
CA ILE A 105 -5.89 -6.34 0.69
C ILE A 105 -6.81 -6.59 -0.51
N PHE A 106 -7.62 -5.60 -0.85
CA PHE A 106 -8.41 -5.64 -2.08
C PHE A 106 -7.59 -5.09 -3.24
N MET A 107 -7.69 -5.76 -4.38
CA MET A 107 -7.14 -5.33 -5.67
C MET A 107 -8.30 -5.16 -6.66
N GLY A 108 -8.94 -4.00 -6.57
CA GLY A 108 -10.10 -3.63 -7.37
C GLY A 108 -9.81 -3.46 -8.87
N PRO A 109 -10.82 -3.11 -9.68
CA PRO A 109 -10.68 -3.00 -11.13
C PRO A 109 -9.65 -1.95 -11.56
N LYS A 110 -9.40 -0.93 -10.72
CA LYS A 110 -8.43 0.13 -11.01
C LYS A 110 -6.96 -0.24 -10.74
N THR A 111 -6.66 -1.44 -10.24
CA THR A 111 -5.25 -1.84 -10.09
C THR A 111 -4.55 -1.82 -11.46
N GLY A 112 -3.42 -1.11 -11.53
CA GLY A 112 -2.65 -0.95 -12.77
C GLY A 112 -3.19 0.13 -13.72
N GLU A 113 -4.25 0.86 -13.33
CA GLU A 113 -4.67 2.05 -14.06
C GLU A 113 -3.77 3.23 -13.66
N HIS A 114 -3.03 3.72 -14.64
CA HIS A 114 -2.20 4.91 -14.51
C HIS A 114 -3.07 6.16 -14.58
N ASN A 115 -2.83 7.12 -13.68
CA ASN A 115 -3.42 8.45 -13.73
C ASN A 115 -2.51 9.37 -14.58
N PRO A 116 -2.88 9.75 -15.82
CA PRO A 116 -2.02 10.53 -16.69
C PRO A 116 -1.72 11.91 -16.11
N GLN A 117 -0.46 12.34 -16.18
CA GLN A 117 -0.03 13.64 -15.67
C GLN A 117 -0.69 14.79 -16.42
N ILE A 118 -1.26 15.73 -15.68
CA ILE A 118 -1.55 17.07 -16.19
C ILE A 118 -0.29 17.88 -15.90
N LEU A 119 0.38 18.38 -16.95
CA LEU A 119 1.62 19.15 -16.82
C LEU A 119 1.38 20.40 -15.95
N GLN A 120 1.70 20.30 -14.66
CA GLN A 120 1.74 21.44 -13.74
C GLN A 120 2.88 21.31 -12.73
N ASN A 121 3.69 22.36 -12.67
CA ASN A 121 4.44 22.87 -11.51
C ASN A 121 5.64 22.07 -10.96
N GLY A 122 6.18 21.07 -11.67
CA GLY A 122 7.50 20.50 -11.33
C GLY A 122 7.56 19.68 -10.02
N VAL A 123 6.42 19.39 -9.40
CA VAL A 123 6.32 18.52 -8.21
C VAL A 123 6.44 17.05 -8.66
N PRO A 124 7.32 16.23 -8.05
CA PRO A 124 7.36 14.78 -8.28
C PRO A 124 5.97 14.14 -8.11
N GLY A 125 5.52 13.38 -9.12
CA GLY A 125 4.15 12.84 -9.16
C GLY A 125 3.15 13.83 -9.74
N GLY A 126 3.02 15.02 -9.15
CA GLY A 126 2.15 16.09 -9.65
C GLY A 126 0.64 15.76 -9.66
N LEU A 127 -0.15 16.61 -10.30
CA LEU A 127 -1.59 16.39 -10.53
C LEU A 127 -1.81 15.54 -11.77
N GLY A 128 -2.77 14.63 -11.69
CA GLY A 128 -3.24 13.83 -12.81
C GLY A 128 -4.69 14.16 -13.15
N LYS A 129 -5.20 13.53 -14.21
CA LYS A 129 -6.58 13.69 -14.67
C LYS A 129 -7.62 13.45 -13.57
N ASP A 130 -7.37 12.44 -12.73
CA ASP A 130 -8.32 11.98 -11.72
C ASP A 130 -7.96 12.40 -10.29
N GLY A 131 -7.08 13.41 -10.14
CA GLY A 131 -6.64 13.93 -8.85
C GLY A 131 -5.13 13.81 -8.60
N PRO A 132 -4.67 13.86 -7.33
CA PRO A 132 -3.26 13.70 -6.97
C PRO A 132 -2.66 12.40 -7.50
N ARG A 133 -1.44 12.45 -8.02
CA ARG A 133 -0.71 11.26 -8.48
C ARG A 133 0.15 10.69 -7.37
N GLY A 134 0.17 9.36 -7.30
CA GLY A 134 0.98 8.62 -6.36
C GLY A 134 2.35 8.26 -6.91
N LEU A 135 3.12 7.56 -6.10
CA LEU A 135 4.41 7.02 -6.45
C LEU A 135 4.29 5.99 -7.58
N ALA A 136 3.26 5.14 -7.55
CA ALA A 136 3.05 4.12 -8.59
C ALA A 136 3.01 4.75 -9.99
N ASP A 137 2.38 5.93 -10.12
CA ASP A 137 2.34 6.69 -11.37
C ASP A 137 3.72 7.22 -11.80
N GLN A 138 4.56 7.64 -10.84
CA GLN A 138 5.94 8.04 -11.12
C GLN A 138 6.79 6.86 -11.60
N VAL A 139 6.63 5.67 -10.99
CA VAL A 139 7.31 4.44 -11.40
C VAL A 139 6.89 4.02 -12.80
N TYR A 140 5.59 4.15 -13.12
CA TYR A 140 5.06 3.92 -14.46
C TYR A 140 5.74 4.82 -15.50
N ASP A 141 5.85 6.12 -15.21
CA ASP A 141 6.45 7.11 -16.13
C ASP A 141 7.96 6.84 -16.34
N GLY A 142 8.68 6.50 -15.28
CA GLY A 142 10.13 6.29 -15.29
C GLY A 142 10.58 4.94 -15.88
N THR A 143 9.70 3.95 -15.98
CA THR A 143 10.05 2.63 -16.55
C THR A 143 10.17 2.71 -18.07
N GLN A 144 11.33 2.33 -18.64
CA GLN A 144 11.53 2.28 -20.10
C GLN A 144 10.82 1.08 -20.74
N ARG A 145 10.42 1.19 -22.02
CA ARG A 145 9.79 0.09 -22.77
C ARG A 145 10.86 -0.79 -23.41
N TRP A 146 10.91 -2.06 -23.03
CA TRP A 146 11.66 -3.07 -23.76
C TRP A 146 10.89 -4.39 -23.69
N PHE A 147 10.16 -4.71 -24.77
CA PHE A 147 9.24 -5.85 -24.95
C PHE A 147 8.15 -6.04 -23.85
N GLY A 148 6.89 -6.25 -24.24
CA GLY A 148 5.75 -6.34 -23.31
C GLY A 148 5.33 -4.99 -22.71
N ASN A 149 4.63 -4.99 -21.56
CA ASN A 149 4.20 -3.78 -20.83
C ASN A 149 4.75 -3.72 -19.39
N PRO A 150 6.08 -3.57 -19.21
CA PRO A 150 6.71 -3.53 -17.89
C PRO A 150 6.21 -2.36 -17.01
N ARG A 151 5.72 -1.28 -17.63
CA ARG A 151 5.19 -0.12 -16.91
C ARG A 151 3.96 -0.47 -16.06
N MET A 152 2.98 -1.16 -16.64
CA MET A 152 1.77 -1.56 -15.91
C MET A 152 2.08 -2.55 -14.79
N HIS A 153 3.02 -3.49 -15.04
CA HIS A 153 3.43 -4.44 -14.01
C HIS A 153 4.13 -3.74 -12.83
N ASN A 154 5.07 -2.83 -13.11
CA ASN A 154 5.77 -2.08 -12.06
C ASN A 154 4.81 -1.14 -11.30
N HIS A 155 3.87 -0.51 -11.99
CA HIS A 155 2.82 0.30 -11.37
C HIS A 155 1.97 -0.54 -10.42
N ALA A 156 1.39 -1.64 -10.91
CA ALA A 156 0.54 -2.50 -10.11
C ALA A 156 1.31 -3.10 -8.92
N ALA A 157 2.56 -3.52 -9.11
CA ALA A 157 3.41 -4.00 -8.01
C ALA A 157 3.67 -2.88 -6.97
N THR A 158 3.91 -1.64 -7.41
CA THR A 158 4.09 -0.49 -6.51
C THR A 158 2.82 -0.21 -5.70
N VAL A 159 1.63 -0.35 -6.30
CA VAL A 159 0.35 -0.27 -5.58
C VAL A 159 0.26 -1.37 -4.51
N VAL A 160 0.61 -2.62 -4.84
CA VAL A 160 0.63 -3.71 -3.84
C VAL A 160 1.60 -3.40 -2.70
N ILE A 161 2.80 -2.92 -3.01
CA ILE A 161 3.81 -2.54 -2.01
C ILE A 161 3.30 -1.41 -1.12
N HIS A 162 2.60 -0.42 -1.67
CA HIS A 162 1.95 0.65 -0.92
C HIS A 162 0.96 0.08 0.11
N GLU A 163 0.06 -0.82 -0.30
CA GLU A 163 -0.92 -1.43 0.60
C GLU A 163 -0.26 -2.29 1.68
N ILE A 164 0.78 -3.05 1.34
CA ILE A 164 1.59 -3.78 2.34
C ILE A 164 2.31 -2.80 3.28
N GLY A 165 2.72 -1.63 2.79
CA GLY A 165 3.29 -0.56 3.59
C GLY A 165 2.37 -0.11 4.72
N HIS A 166 1.05 0.01 4.48
CA HIS A 166 0.08 0.26 5.55
C HIS A 166 0.02 -0.87 6.57
N VAL A 167 0.07 -2.14 6.12
CA VAL A 167 0.06 -3.30 7.02
C VAL A 167 1.29 -3.29 7.94
N LEU A 168 2.47 -3.07 7.35
CA LEU A 168 3.73 -3.03 8.11
C LEU A 168 3.80 -1.83 9.04
N HIS A 169 3.23 -0.68 8.66
CA HIS A 169 3.10 0.48 9.54
C HIS A 169 2.22 0.17 10.76
N GLU A 170 1.10 -0.54 10.56
CA GLU A 170 0.24 -0.97 11.66
C GLU A 170 0.95 -1.92 12.63
N ILE A 171 1.78 -2.82 12.11
CA ILE A 171 2.58 -3.75 12.92
C ILE A 171 3.68 -3.01 13.68
N ALA A 172 4.42 -2.12 13.00
CA ALA A 172 5.56 -1.42 13.59
C ALA A 172 5.14 -0.36 14.62
N ALA A 173 4.03 0.33 14.39
CA ALA A 173 3.61 1.49 15.17
C ALA A 173 2.09 1.54 15.42
N GLY A 174 1.48 0.41 15.79
CA GLY A 174 0.02 0.24 15.91
C GLY A 174 -0.75 1.41 16.53
N PRO A 175 -0.47 1.83 17.78
CA PRO A 175 -1.20 2.95 18.39
C PRO A 175 -1.08 4.28 17.63
N LEU A 176 0.05 4.53 16.95
CA LEU A 176 0.26 5.73 16.14
C LEU A 176 -0.45 5.63 14.79
N PHE A 177 -0.34 4.48 14.12
CA PHE A 177 -1.09 4.17 12.91
C PHE A 177 -2.59 4.39 13.13
N TRP A 178 -3.14 3.89 14.23
CA TRP A 178 -4.56 4.02 14.54
C TRP A 178 -4.95 5.44 14.97
N ASP A 179 -4.06 6.23 15.58
CA ASP A 179 -4.31 7.66 15.77
C ASP A 179 -4.50 8.37 14.43
N PHE A 180 -3.59 8.16 13.48
CA PHE A 180 -3.71 8.75 12.14
C PHE A 180 -4.96 8.27 11.42
N LYS A 181 -5.29 6.97 11.52
CA LYS A 181 -6.49 6.40 10.90
C LYS A 181 -7.80 6.90 11.51
N LEU A 182 -7.77 7.30 12.78
CA LEU A 182 -8.87 7.97 13.47
C LEU A 182 -8.87 9.50 13.27
N GLY A 183 -7.97 10.04 12.44
CA GLY A 183 -7.87 11.47 12.16
C GLY A 183 -7.21 12.29 13.28
N ARG A 184 -6.49 11.64 14.20
CA ARG A 184 -5.86 12.26 15.38
C ARG A 184 -4.39 12.56 15.11
N GLN A 185 -4.13 13.50 14.21
CA GLN A 185 -2.78 14.01 13.96
C GLN A 185 -2.63 15.44 14.49
N ASP A 186 -1.47 15.75 15.06
CA ASP A 186 -1.17 17.12 15.51
C ASP A 186 -0.79 18.03 14.34
N THR A 187 -0.68 19.33 14.62
CA THR A 187 -0.30 20.34 13.62
C THR A 187 1.10 20.08 13.07
N ALA A 188 2.04 19.64 13.90
CA ALA A 188 3.42 19.38 13.48
C ALA A 188 3.49 18.25 12.45
N THR A 189 2.78 17.14 12.69
CA THR A 189 2.65 16.01 11.77
C THR A 189 1.97 16.45 10.49
N THR A 190 0.88 17.21 10.57
CA THR A 190 0.16 17.73 9.40
C THR A 190 1.07 18.59 8.53
N SER A 191 1.81 19.53 9.13
CA SER A 191 2.78 20.37 8.42
C SER A 191 3.95 19.55 7.86
N GLY A 192 4.41 18.52 8.57
CA GLY A 192 5.42 17.59 8.11
C GLY A 192 4.98 16.83 6.86
N VAL A 193 3.76 16.29 6.86
CA VAL A 193 3.16 15.60 5.70
C VAL A 193 3.07 16.52 4.49
N VAL A 194 2.62 17.76 4.65
CA VAL A 194 2.53 18.70 3.52
C VAL A 194 3.92 19.07 3.00
N SER A 195 4.86 19.41 3.89
CA SER A 195 6.18 19.89 3.50
C SER A 195 7.08 18.80 2.93
N LYS A 196 6.99 17.56 3.42
CA LYS A 196 7.81 16.42 2.98
C LYS A 196 7.11 15.53 1.98
N GLY A 197 5.78 15.48 1.99
CA GLY A 197 4.99 14.68 1.05
C GLY A 197 5.27 15.08 -0.39
N CYS A 198 5.41 16.38 -0.69
CA CYS A 198 5.76 16.85 -2.05
C CYS A 198 7.09 16.30 -2.58
N ASP A 199 8.04 15.96 -1.72
CA ASP A 199 9.32 15.34 -2.11
C ASP A 199 9.15 13.84 -2.44
N VAL A 200 8.04 13.23 -2.03
CA VAL A 200 7.68 11.82 -2.22
C VAL A 200 6.70 11.67 -3.38
N SER A 201 5.49 12.22 -3.22
CA SER A 201 4.42 12.30 -4.22
C SER A 201 3.35 13.29 -3.78
N LEU A 202 2.52 13.77 -4.70
CA LEU A 202 1.37 14.60 -4.31
C LEU A 202 0.34 13.79 -3.51
N TYR A 203 0.22 12.49 -3.75
CA TYR A 203 -0.66 11.63 -2.94
C TYR A 203 -0.19 11.52 -1.48
N ALA A 204 1.13 11.49 -1.26
CA ALA A 204 1.73 11.46 0.07
C ALA A 204 1.36 12.68 0.94
N THR A 205 0.91 13.79 0.36
CA THR A 205 0.50 14.99 1.13
C THR A 205 -0.89 14.86 1.76
N ASN A 206 -1.64 13.79 1.47
CA ASN A 206 -3.02 13.65 1.94
C ASN A 206 -3.09 13.49 3.47
N ASN A 207 -2.28 12.61 4.04
CA ASN A 207 -2.19 12.38 5.48
C ASN A 207 -0.92 11.55 5.81
N ALA A 208 -0.65 11.35 7.10
CA ALA A 208 0.54 10.63 7.55
C ALA A 208 0.56 9.14 7.15
N LEU A 209 -0.60 8.50 6.99
CA LEU A 209 -0.67 7.10 6.51
C LEU A 209 -0.19 7.00 5.07
N GLU A 210 -0.70 7.88 4.19
CA GLU A 210 -0.30 7.91 2.78
C GLU A 210 1.17 8.28 2.64
N PHE A 211 1.65 9.25 3.43
CA PHE A 211 3.07 9.61 3.46
C PHE A 211 3.95 8.39 3.75
N VAL A 212 3.61 7.59 4.77
CA VAL A 212 4.36 6.38 5.12
C VAL A 212 4.29 5.35 4.01
N ALA A 213 3.11 5.03 3.49
CA ALA A 213 2.95 4.01 2.46
C ALA A 213 3.66 4.39 1.14
N GLU A 214 3.56 5.66 0.72
CA GLU A 214 4.22 6.18 -0.46
C GLU A 214 5.75 6.22 -0.32
N THR A 215 6.27 6.65 0.84
CA THR A 215 7.71 6.66 1.10
C THR A 215 8.26 5.24 1.12
N PHE A 216 7.55 4.32 1.80
CA PHE A 216 7.90 2.91 1.85
C PHE A 216 7.99 2.30 0.44
N ALA A 217 6.93 2.46 -0.36
CA ALA A 217 6.90 1.96 -1.73
C ALA A 217 8.03 2.57 -2.59
N GLY A 218 8.41 3.82 -2.31
CA GLY A 218 9.47 4.55 -2.99
C GLY A 218 10.82 3.90 -2.76
N CYS A 219 11.15 3.67 -1.50
CA CYS A 219 12.37 2.99 -1.10
C CYS A 219 12.43 1.56 -1.64
N MET A 220 11.31 0.83 -1.62
CA MET A 220 11.24 -0.51 -2.19
C MET A 220 11.48 -0.50 -3.71
N SER A 221 11.01 0.54 -4.39
CA SER A 221 11.24 0.76 -5.82
C SER A 221 12.62 1.37 -6.14
N GLY A 222 13.53 1.41 -5.16
CA GLY A 222 14.91 1.87 -5.32
C GLY A 222 15.10 3.39 -5.29
N LYS A 223 14.09 4.17 -4.89
CA LYS A 223 14.26 5.61 -4.67
C LYS A 223 14.97 5.87 -3.34
N SER A 224 15.84 6.86 -3.36
CA SER A 224 16.43 7.46 -2.17
C SER A 224 15.80 8.81 -1.91
N TYR A 225 15.48 9.09 -0.65
CA TYR A 225 14.94 10.38 -0.22
C TYR A 225 15.95 11.14 0.63
N SER A 226 15.73 12.45 0.78
CA SER A 226 16.59 13.28 1.64
C SER A 226 16.52 12.81 3.10
N GLU A 227 17.57 13.09 3.88
CA GLU A 227 17.59 12.77 5.31
C GLU A 227 16.40 13.39 6.05
N SER A 228 15.93 14.56 5.60
CA SER A 228 14.76 15.21 6.20
C SER A 228 13.45 14.45 5.98
N VAL A 229 13.27 13.81 4.81
CA VAL A 229 12.10 12.96 4.51
C VAL A 229 12.20 11.67 5.33
N MET A 230 13.39 11.04 5.38
CA MET A 230 13.59 9.79 6.12
C MET A 230 13.54 9.98 7.65
N ALA A 231 13.97 11.12 8.16
CA ALA A 231 13.79 11.49 9.57
C ALA A 231 12.30 11.65 9.91
N PHE A 232 11.53 12.32 9.04
CA PHE A 232 10.09 12.45 9.23
C PHE A 232 9.39 11.08 9.15
N TYR A 233 9.70 10.27 8.13
CA TYR A 233 9.23 8.88 7.99
C TYR A 233 9.43 8.05 9.26
N ARG A 234 10.64 8.11 9.85
CA ARG A 234 10.93 7.46 11.15
C ARG A 234 10.06 8.00 12.28
N SER A 235 9.92 9.32 12.38
CA SER A 235 9.13 9.96 13.45
C SER A 235 7.65 9.60 13.41
N VAL A 236 7.10 9.30 12.23
CA VAL A 236 5.70 8.89 12.05
C VAL A 236 5.51 7.37 12.00
N GLY A 237 6.51 6.57 12.41
CA GLY A 237 6.36 5.13 12.58
C GLY A 237 6.56 4.29 11.31
N GLY A 238 7.23 4.83 10.30
CA GLY A 238 7.49 4.12 9.05
C GLY A 238 8.30 2.82 9.25
N PRO A 239 7.89 1.69 8.63
CA PRO A 239 8.57 0.41 8.78
C PRO A 239 9.95 0.37 8.09
N PHE A 240 10.90 -0.33 8.71
CA PHE A 240 12.23 -0.57 8.15
C PHE A 240 12.47 -2.07 7.94
N PRO A 241 13.31 -2.45 6.97
CA PRO A 241 13.80 -3.83 6.90
C PRO A 241 14.63 -4.15 8.16
N PRO A 242 14.89 -5.43 8.47
CA PRO A 242 15.65 -5.81 9.66
C PRO A 242 17.06 -5.20 9.76
N SER A 243 17.66 -4.79 8.64
CA SER A 243 18.93 -4.04 8.61
C SER A 243 18.85 -2.65 9.25
N GLY A 244 17.64 -2.10 9.45
CA GLY A 244 17.42 -0.74 9.94
C GLY A 244 17.54 0.35 8.88
N SER A 245 17.86 -0.01 7.63
CA SER A 245 18.00 0.92 6.50
C SER A 245 17.56 0.29 5.18
N PHE A 246 17.03 1.10 4.27
CA PHE A 246 16.67 0.66 2.91
C PHE A 246 17.88 0.47 1.98
N SER A 247 19.02 1.10 2.33
CA SER A 247 20.33 1.00 1.69
C SER A 247 21.01 -0.32 2.00
#